data_AF-A0A949D3N6-F1
#
_entry.id   AF-A0A949D3N6-F1
#
_cell.length_a   1.000
_cell.length_b   1.000
_cell.length_c   1.000
_cell.angle_alpha   90.00
_cell.angle_beta   90.00
_cell.angle_gamma   90.00
#
_symmetry.space_group_name_H-M   'P 1'
#
loop_
_entity.id
_entity.type
_entity.pdbx_description
1 polymer ?
#
loop_
_entity_poly.entity_id
_entity_poly.type
_entity_poly.pdbx_seq_one_letter_code
_entity_poly.pdbx_strand_id
1 'polypeptide(L)'
;MWDLIKISFLGVLASAQPLSAAADTGGVLAITTPLQREHLCEEEQRLALPWISWAIENRAHCLIQSQSVADRNACLNTARQQLIELEREHAAIYLNQIRSLKPDHPVMKTLLNRLRDNRDLAALAIDTDAEPSQLISMRKEACLHSSKR
;
A
#
# COMPACT_ATOMS: atom_id res chain seq x y z
N MET A 1 6.69 9.01 -26.44
CA MET A 1 6.18 9.97 -25.44
C MET A 1 5.80 9.25 -24.13
N TRP A 2 6.63 8.31 -23.67
CA TRP A 2 6.37 7.44 -22.49
C TRP A 2 7.40 7.63 -21.36
N ASP A 3 8.37 8.53 -21.54
CA ASP A 3 9.52 8.68 -20.63
C ASP A 3 9.35 9.78 -19.57
N LEU A 4 8.24 10.53 -19.60
CA LEU A 4 8.04 11.71 -18.72
C LEU A 4 7.29 11.41 -17.42
N ILE A 5 6.67 10.23 -17.27
CA ILE A 5 5.92 9.88 -16.04
C ILE A 5 6.83 9.27 -14.96
N LYS A 6 8.09 8.93 -15.30
CA LYS A 6 9.07 8.41 -14.34
C LYS A 6 9.66 9.47 -13.40
N ILE A 7 9.52 10.76 -13.71
CA ILE A 7 10.37 11.82 -13.12
C ILE A 7 9.82 12.41 -11.81
N SER A 8 8.53 12.26 -11.50
CA SER A 8 7.95 12.96 -10.33
C SER A 8 7.95 12.18 -9.00
N PHE A 9 8.32 10.90 -8.99
CA PHE A 9 8.17 10.05 -7.79
C PHE A 9 9.37 10.05 -6.82
N LEU A 10 10.57 10.40 -7.28
CA LEU A 10 11.77 10.37 -6.44
C LEU A 10 11.82 11.48 -5.38
N GLY A 11 11.05 12.56 -5.55
CA GLY A 11 11.10 13.73 -4.66
C GLY A 11 10.15 13.69 -3.47
N VAL A 12 9.03 12.96 -3.54
CA VAL A 12 7.96 13.04 -2.53
C VAL A 12 8.05 11.93 -1.47
N LEU A 13 8.73 10.82 -1.77
CA LEU A 13 8.85 9.67 -0.88
C LEU A 13 10.19 9.61 -0.10
N ALA A 14 11.10 10.56 -0.33
CA ALA A 14 12.38 10.67 0.39
C ALA A 14 12.24 11.03 1.89
N SER A 15 11.02 11.19 2.38
CA SER A 15 10.69 11.54 3.77
C SER A 15 10.12 10.37 4.57
N ALA A 16 10.32 9.12 4.14
CA ALA A 16 10.11 7.97 5.01
C ALA A 16 11.24 7.94 6.07
N GLN A 17 11.10 8.79 7.09
CA GLN A 17 11.93 8.72 8.29
C GLN A 17 11.86 7.29 8.85
N PRO A 18 12.98 6.76 9.37
CA PRO A 18 12.96 5.47 10.02
C PRO A 18 11.99 5.58 11.20
N LEU A 19 10.92 4.78 11.16
CA LEU A 19 10.05 4.55 12.31
C LEU A 19 10.99 4.26 13.48
N SER A 20 11.02 5.22 14.41
CA SER A 20 11.82 5.13 15.62
C SER A 20 11.57 3.75 16.22
N ALA A 21 12.64 3.00 16.37
CA ALA A 21 12.61 1.66 16.91
C ALA A 21 11.96 1.72 18.29
N ALA A 22 10.70 1.29 18.38
CA ALA A 22 10.19 0.64 19.57
C ALA A 22 10.94 -0.70 19.67
N ALA A 23 12.19 -0.59 20.10
CA ALA A 23 13.01 -1.71 20.54
C ALA A 23 12.47 -2.19 21.88
N ASP A 24 11.31 -2.84 21.87
CA ASP A 24 10.97 -3.87 22.84
C ASP A 24 9.68 -4.57 22.41
N THR A 25 9.79 -5.82 21.97
CA THR A 25 8.77 -6.87 22.12
C THR A 25 9.23 -8.09 21.31
N GLY A 26 10.17 -8.82 21.89
CA GLY A 26 10.10 -10.28 21.80
C GLY A 26 8.78 -10.72 22.42
N GLY A 27 7.72 -10.77 21.61
CA GLY A 27 6.36 -10.93 22.12
C GLY A 27 5.31 -10.52 21.10
N VAL A 28 5.30 -11.19 19.95
CA VAL A 28 4.11 -11.21 19.08
C VAL A 28 2.95 -11.72 19.94
N LEU A 29 1.93 -10.86 20.15
CA LEU A 29 0.72 -11.03 21.01
C LEU A 29 0.72 -10.36 22.40
N ALA A 30 1.47 -9.28 22.63
CA ALA A 30 1.20 -8.42 23.79
C ALA A 30 -0.10 -7.61 23.55
N ILE A 31 -1.10 -7.85 24.39
CA ILE A 31 -2.45 -7.26 24.40
C ILE A 31 -2.41 -5.76 24.05
N THR A 32 -2.73 -5.41 22.79
CA THR A 32 -3.03 -4.03 22.42
C THR A 32 -4.36 -3.66 23.05
N THR A 33 -4.38 -2.64 23.91
CA THR A 33 -5.65 -2.10 24.42
C THR A 33 -6.56 -1.72 23.24
N PRO A 34 -7.89 -1.66 23.41
CA PRO A 34 -8.79 -1.24 22.33
C PRO A 34 -8.37 0.09 21.69
N LEU A 35 -7.84 1.02 22.49
CA LEU A 35 -7.31 2.30 22.01
C LEU A 35 -6.05 2.15 21.16
N GLN A 36 -5.09 1.31 21.57
CA GLN A 36 -3.89 1.03 20.77
C GLN A 36 -4.22 0.33 19.45
N ARG A 37 -5.24 -0.53 19.46
CA ARG A 37 -5.73 -1.19 18.24
C ARG A 37 -6.35 -0.19 17.28
N GLU A 38 -7.18 0.71 17.79
CA GLU A 38 -7.80 1.77 16.98
C GLU A 38 -6.71 2.62 16.31
N HIS A 39 -5.72 3.06 17.08
CA HIS A 39 -4.61 3.86 16.56
C HIS A 39 -3.76 3.11 15.53
N LEU A 40 -3.47 1.82 15.76
CA LEU A 40 -2.79 0.99 14.78
C LEU A 40 -3.57 0.94 13.45
N CYS A 41 -4.88 0.76 13.51
CA CYS A 41 -5.70 0.68 12.30
C CYS A 41 -5.90 2.02 11.60
N GLU A 42 -5.84 3.13 12.32
CA GLU A 42 -5.74 4.47 11.73
C GLU A 42 -4.42 4.67 10.98
N GLU A 43 -3.31 4.15 11.52
CA GLU A 43 -2.03 4.17 10.82
C GLU A 43 -2.04 3.27 9.58
N GLU A 44 -2.64 2.08 9.64
CA GLU A 44 -2.82 1.22 8.45
C GLU A 44 -3.63 1.93 7.36
N GLN A 45 -4.69 2.64 7.75
CA GLN A 45 -5.49 3.48 6.86
C GLN A 45 -4.64 4.59 6.22
N ARG A 46 -3.86 5.31 7.04
CA ARG A 46 -2.98 6.40 6.58
C ARG A 46 -1.92 5.90 5.59
N LEU A 47 -1.35 4.72 5.84
CA LEU A 47 -0.34 4.09 4.98
C LEU A 47 -0.91 3.56 3.66
N ALA A 48 -2.20 3.21 3.61
CA ALA A 48 -2.88 2.79 2.38
C ALA A 48 -3.23 3.98 1.46
N LEU A 49 -3.43 5.18 2.02
CA LEU A 49 -3.89 6.35 1.26
C LEU A 49 -3.05 6.66 0.01
N PRO A 50 -1.70 6.70 0.05
CA PRO A 50 -0.91 7.00 -1.15
C PRO A 50 -1.09 5.97 -2.28
N TRP A 51 -1.31 4.69 -1.93
CA TRP A 51 -1.55 3.62 -2.89
C TRP A 51 -2.89 3.80 -3.58
N ILE A 52 -3.93 4.11 -2.79
CA ILE A 52 -5.28 4.36 -3.29
C ILE A 52 -5.30 5.61 -4.19
N SER A 53 -4.73 6.72 -3.73
CA SER A 53 -4.66 7.96 -4.51
C SER A 53 -3.96 7.75 -5.85
N TRP A 54 -2.80 7.07 -5.85
CA TRP A 54 -2.09 6.75 -7.09
C TRP A 54 -2.93 5.92 -8.06
N ALA A 55 -3.65 4.91 -7.55
CA ALA A 55 -4.47 4.05 -8.39
C ALA A 55 -5.65 4.80 -9.01
N ILE A 56 -6.31 5.66 -8.23
CA ILE A 56 -7.42 6.50 -8.70
C ILE A 56 -6.96 7.47 -9.78
N GLU A 57 -5.81 8.14 -9.57
CA GLU A 57 -5.22 9.03 -10.56
C GLU A 57 -4.88 8.31 -11.87
N ASN A 58 -4.26 7.13 -11.80
CA ASN A 58 -3.92 6.35 -12.99
C ASN A 58 -5.16 5.83 -13.71
N ARG A 59 -6.19 5.40 -12.96
CA ARG A 59 -7.48 5.05 -13.54
C ARG A 59 -8.09 6.24 -14.28
N ALA A 60 -8.15 7.41 -13.65
CA ALA A 60 -8.68 8.62 -14.26
C ALA A 60 -7.90 8.99 -15.54
N HIS A 61 -6.56 8.92 -15.52
CA HIS A 61 -5.73 9.12 -16.70
C HIS A 61 -6.07 8.13 -17.82
N CYS A 62 -6.19 6.84 -17.51
CA CYS A 62 -6.59 5.83 -18.49
C CYS A 62 -7.97 6.11 -19.08
N LEU A 63 -8.94 6.55 -18.27
CA LEU A 63 -10.29 6.89 -18.74
C LEU A 63 -10.29 8.10 -19.68
N ILE A 64 -9.48 9.12 -19.38
CA ILE A 64 -9.41 10.37 -20.16
C ILE A 64 -8.64 10.17 -21.48
N GLN A 65 -7.54 9.43 -21.46
CA GLN A 65 -6.61 9.34 -22.59
C GLN A 65 -6.96 8.26 -23.62
N SER A 66 -7.78 7.29 -23.25
CA SER A 66 -8.07 6.15 -24.12
C SER A 66 -9.09 6.52 -25.19
N GLN A 67 -8.80 6.15 -26.44
CA GLN A 67 -9.66 6.40 -27.60
C GLN A 67 -10.61 5.24 -27.88
N SER A 68 -10.35 4.07 -27.30
CA SER A 68 -11.16 2.86 -27.44
C SER A 68 -11.22 2.06 -26.14
N VAL A 69 -12.16 1.11 -26.08
CA VAL A 69 -12.26 0.17 -24.97
C VAL A 69 -11.01 -0.71 -24.87
N ALA A 70 -10.42 -1.09 -26.01
CA ALA A 70 -9.20 -1.89 -26.05
C ALA A 70 -8.02 -1.13 -25.46
N ASP A 71 -7.84 0.14 -25.84
CA ASP A 71 -6.77 1.00 -25.33
C ASP A 71 -6.92 1.24 -23.82
N ARG A 72 -8.15 1.47 -23.37
CA ARG A 72 -8.45 1.62 -21.94
C ARG A 72 -8.06 0.38 -21.15
N ASN A 73 -8.43 -0.80 -21.64
CA ASN A 73 -8.09 -2.05 -20.98
C ASN A 73 -6.57 -2.28 -20.95
N ALA A 74 -5.85 -1.94 -22.02
CA ALA A 74 -4.40 -2.01 -22.06
C ALA A 74 -3.74 -1.03 -21.05
N CYS A 75 -4.25 0.20 -20.95
CA CYS A 75 -3.79 1.18 -19.97
C CYS A 75 -4.01 0.71 -18.53
N LEU A 76 -5.23 0.25 -18.20
CA LEU A 76 -5.54 -0.25 -16.85
C LEU A 76 -4.71 -1.49 -16.51
N ASN A 77 -4.46 -2.39 -17.47
CA ASN A 77 -3.57 -3.53 -17.26
C ASN A 77 -2.13 -3.09 -16.96
N THR A 78 -1.65 -2.03 -17.62
CA THR A 78 -0.33 -1.45 -17.35
C THR A 78 -0.27 -0.88 -15.93
N ALA A 79 -1.30 -0.15 -15.50
CA ALA A 79 -1.39 0.38 -14.14
C ALA A 79 -1.39 -0.74 -13.08
N ARG A 80 -2.08 -1.87 -13.33
CA ARG A 80 -2.03 -3.06 -12.44
C ARG A 80 -0.63 -3.67 -12.36
N GLN A 81 0.09 -3.76 -13.47
CA GLN A 81 1.48 -4.26 -13.44
C GLN A 81 2.40 -3.31 -12.68
N GLN A 82 2.22 -1.99 -12.82
CA GLN A 82 2.97 -1.01 -12.05
C GLN A 82 2.74 -1.12 -10.54
N LEU A 83 1.53 -1.46 -10.08
CA LEU A 83 1.28 -1.74 -8.66
C LEU A 83 2.07 -2.95 -8.15
N ILE A 84 2.20 -4.00 -8.96
CA ILE A 84 2.98 -5.19 -8.61
C ILE A 84 4.46 -4.83 -8.48
N GLU A 85 4.99 -4.03 -9.40
CA GLU A 85 6.38 -3.58 -9.31
C GLU A 85 6.60 -2.66 -8.11
N LEU A 86 5.66 -1.75 -7.81
CA LEU A 86 5.72 -0.89 -6.63
C LEU A 86 5.76 -1.69 -5.32
N GLU A 87 4.95 -2.76 -5.20
CA GLU A 87 5.02 -3.68 -4.06
C GLU A 87 6.41 -4.30 -3.93
N ARG A 88 6.99 -4.77 -5.04
CA ARG A 88 8.33 -5.40 -5.03
C ARG A 88 9.41 -4.41 -4.65
N GLU A 89 9.37 -3.18 -5.16
CA GLU A 89 10.31 -2.13 -4.82
C GLU A 89 10.24 -1.79 -3.32
N HIS A 90 9.04 -1.62 -2.78
CA HIS A 90 8.85 -1.34 -1.35
C HIS A 90 9.27 -2.53 -0.47
N ALA A 91 8.99 -3.76 -0.90
CA ALA A 91 9.45 -4.96 -0.21
C ALA A 91 10.98 -5.04 -0.18
N ALA A 92 11.65 -4.73 -1.29
CA ALA A 92 13.10 -4.70 -1.37
C ALA A 92 13.69 -3.63 -0.44
N ILE A 93 13.06 -2.46 -0.33
CA ILE A 93 13.47 -1.41 0.62
C ILE A 93 13.40 -1.93 2.07
N TYR A 94 12.30 -2.55 2.49
CA TYR A 94 12.20 -3.09 3.85
C TYR A 94 13.22 -4.19 4.14
N LEU A 95 13.40 -5.12 3.22
CA LEU A 95 14.41 -6.18 3.35
C LEU A 95 15.83 -5.60 3.44
N ASN A 96 16.10 -4.51 2.72
CA ASN A 96 17.40 -3.84 2.73
C ASN A 96 17.62 -2.94 3.96
N GLN A 97 16.58 -2.35 4.52
CA GLN A 97 16.67 -1.49 5.71
C GLN A 97 16.72 -2.33 6.98
N ILE A 98 16.02 -3.46 7.01
CA ILE A 98 15.87 -4.32 8.19
C ILE A 98 16.58 -5.67 7.95
N ARG A 99 17.83 -5.62 7.47
CA ARG A 99 18.62 -6.82 7.11
C ARG A 99 18.81 -7.82 8.25
N SER A 100 18.70 -7.34 9.49
CA SER A 100 18.77 -8.19 10.69
C SER A 100 17.58 -9.15 10.80
N LEU A 101 16.44 -8.80 10.20
CA LEU A 101 15.27 -9.67 10.13
C LEU A 101 15.27 -10.43 8.82
N LYS A 102 15.38 -11.76 8.90
CA LYS A 102 15.20 -12.63 7.74
C LYS A 102 13.77 -12.48 7.18
N PRO A 103 13.53 -12.77 5.88
CA PRO A 103 12.21 -12.69 5.27
C PRO A 103 11.12 -13.50 5.98
N ASP A 104 11.50 -14.59 6.65
CA ASP A 104 10.60 -15.47 7.37
C ASP A 104 10.28 -15.00 8.81
N HIS A 105 10.98 -13.96 9.29
CA HIS A 105 10.75 -13.39 10.61
C HIS A 105 9.32 -12.82 10.73
N PRO A 106 8.59 -13.06 11.83
CA PRO A 106 7.19 -12.64 11.97
C PRO A 106 6.94 -11.16 11.68
N VAL A 107 7.82 -10.27 12.17
CA VAL A 107 7.72 -8.82 11.89
C VAL A 107 7.90 -8.51 10.41
N MET A 108 8.86 -9.14 9.73
CA MET A 108 9.07 -8.93 8.30
C MET A 108 7.89 -9.46 7.49
N LYS A 109 7.36 -10.64 7.83
CA LYS A 109 6.13 -11.18 7.24
C LYS A 109 4.95 -10.20 7.37
N THR A 110 4.77 -9.60 8.54
CA THR A 110 3.72 -8.61 8.77
C THR A 110 3.89 -7.39 7.85
N LEU A 111 5.10 -6.83 7.74
CA LEU A 111 5.36 -5.69 6.84
C LEU A 111 5.09 -6.03 5.37
N LEU A 112 5.56 -7.19 4.91
CA LEU A 112 5.35 -7.63 3.53
C LEU A 112 3.86 -7.91 3.23
N ASN A 113 3.11 -8.43 4.21
CA ASN A 113 1.67 -8.61 4.06
C ASN A 113 0.93 -7.27 4.00
N ARG A 114 1.33 -6.26 4.79
CA ARG A 114 0.74 -4.91 4.70
C ARG A 114 0.94 -4.29 3.32
N LEU A 115 2.11 -4.49 2.69
CA LEU A 115 2.34 -4.03 1.32
C LEU A 115 1.39 -4.70 0.32
N ARG A 116 1.17 -6.02 0.44
CA ARG A 116 0.22 -6.76 -0.41
C ARG A 116 -1.21 -6.28 -0.21
N ASP A 117 -1.64 -6.08 1.04
CA ASP A 117 -2.97 -5.58 1.35
C ASP A 117 -3.19 -4.19 0.71
N ASN A 118 -2.20 -3.30 0.79
CA ASN A 118 -2.29 -1.97 0.20
C ASN A 118 -2.33 -2.02 -1.34
N ARG A 119 -1.51 -2.89 -1.95
CA ARG A 119 -1.57 -3.16 -3.40
C ARG A 119 -2.96 -3.66 -3.81
N ASP A 120 -3.51 -4.62 -3.08
CA ASP A 120 -4.81 -5.23 -3.42
C ASP A 120 -5.96 -4.23 -3.31
N LEU A 121 -5.92 -3.38 -2.28
CA LEU A 121 -6.88 -2.29 -2.13
C LEU A 121 -6.74 -1.23 -3.22
N ALA A 122 -5.51 -0.90 -3.62
CA ALA A 122 -5.26 0.00 -4.73
C ALA A 122 -5.69 -0.61 -6.08
N ALA A 123 -5.51 -1.92 -6.28
CA ALA A 123 -6.01 -2.61 -7.47
C ALA A 123 -7.55 -2.53 -7.54
N LEU A 124 -8.24 -2.65 -6.41
CA LEU A 124 -9.70 -2.42 -6.35
C LEU A 124 -10.07 -1.00 -6.80
N ALA A 125 -9.25 0.00 -6.48
CA ALA A 125 -9.43 1.38 -6.92
C ALA A 125 -9.22 1.57 -8.44
N ILE A 126 -8.44 0.70 -9.09
CA ILE A 126 -8.32 0.65 -10.56
C ILE A 126 -9.58 -0.01 -11.17
N ASP A 127 -10.06 -1.07 -10.53
CA ASP A 127 -11.10 -1.94 -11.06
C ASP A 127 -12.51 -1.39 -10.88
N THR A 128 -12.71 -0.47 -9.94
CA THR A 128 -14.03 0.03 -9.53
C THR A 128 -14.12 1.55 -9.57
N ASP A 129 -15.35 2.08 -9.56
CA ASP A 129 -15.66 3.49 -9.28
C ASP A 129 -15.87 3.73 -7.78
N ALA A 130 -15.21 2.94 -6.92
CA ALA A 130 -15.35 3.12 -5.48
C ALA A 130 -14.80 4.48 -5.06
N GLU A 131 -15.54 5.17 -4.19
CA GLU A 131 -15.11 6.44 -3.64
C GLU A 131 -13.86 6.24 -2.76
N PRO A 132 -12.87 7.16 -2.78
CA PRO A 132 -11.67 7.04 -1.96
C PRO A 132 -11.98 6.79 -0.48
N SER A 133 -13.00 7.47 0.06
CA SER A 133 -13.42 7.32 1.46
C SER A 133 -13.89 5.92 1.80
N GLN A 134 -14.52 5.21 0.86
CA GLN A 134 -14.97 3.82 1.04
C GLN A 134 -13.77 2.88 1.11
N LEU A 135 -12.84 3.00 0.17
CA LEU A 135 -11.62 2.18 0.12
C LEU A 135 -10.76 2.38 1.37
N ILE A 136 -10.60 3.64 1.80
CA ILE A 136 -9.88 4.01 3.01
C ILE A 136 -10.55 3.39 4.26
N SER A 137 -11.88 3.44 4.34
CA SER A 137 -12.64 2.83 5.44
C SER A 137 -12.49 1.30 5.46
N MET A 138 -12.51 0.65 4.29
CA MET A 138 -12.29 -0.79 4.17
C MET A 138 -10.94 -1.23 4.74
N ARG A 139 -9.88 -0.41 4.60
CA ARG A 139 -8.57 -0.74 5.20
C ARG A 139 -8.64 -0.77 6.72
N LYS A 140 -9.26 0.25 7.33
CA LYS A 140 -9.41 0.35 8.79
C LYS A 140 -10.23 -0.82 9.32
N GLU A 141 -11.37 -1.12 8.68
CA GLU A 141 -12.23 -2.24 9.05
C GLU A 141 -11.51 -3.59 8.95
N ALA A 142 -10.78 -3.83 7.86
CA ALA A 142 -10.00 -5.06 7.69
C ALA A 142 -8.96 -5.26 8.82
N CYS A 143 -8.27 -4.19 9.22
CA CYS A 143 -7.34 -4.21 10.36
C CYS A 143 -8.03 -4.51 11.69
N LEU A 144 -9.19 -3.88 11.94
CA LEU A 144 -9.97 -4.10 13.16
C LEU A 144 -10.52 -5.53 13.25
N HIS A 145 -10.82 -6.16 12.11
CA HIS A 145 -11.31 -7.54 12.04
C HIS A 145 -10.20 -8.59 12.14
N SER A 146 -9.03 -8.35 11.54
CA SER A 146 -7.89 -9.27 11.65
C SER A 146 -7.32 -9.32 13.07
N SER A 147 -7.38 -8.20 13.80
CA SER A 147 -6.91 -8.07 15.19
C SER A 147 -7.83 -8.70 16.25
N LYS A 148 -8.97 -9.29 15.84
CA LYS A 148 -9.92 -10.00 16.72
C LYS A 148 -9.73 -11.52 16.72
N ARG A 149 -8.94 -12.06 15.78
CA ARG A 149 -8.58 -13.49 15.71
C ARG A 149 -7.27 -13.72 16.42
#